data_AF-A0AAV2C1J0-F1
#
_entry.id   AF-A0AAV2C1J0-F1
#
_cell.length_a   1.000
_cell.length_b   1.000
_cell.length_c   1.000
_cell.angle_alpha   90.00
_cell.angle_beta   90.00
_cell.angle_gamma   90.00
#
_symmetry.space_group_name_H-M   'P 1'
#
loop_
_entity.id
_entity.type
_entity.pdbx_description
1 polymer ?
#
loop_
_entity_poly.entity_id
_entity_poly.type
_entity_poly.pdbx_seq_one_letter_code
_entity_poly.pdbx_strand_id
1 'polypeptide(L)'
;MKTLCIFLVLVVVCAAIPKPTHDCPANKEFGHFGDCPPSCLKNPPNFCTLRLNYGCKCKEGYVLTKYKDYNSDCVKPEDCPQ
;
A
#
# COMPACT_ATOMS: atom_id res chain seq x y z
N MET A 1 -15.80 -43.30 6.51
CA MET A 1 -16.71 -42.22 6.07
C MET A 1 -16.53 -40.94 6.89
N LYS A 2 -16.68 -40.97 8.23
CA LYS A 2 -16.46 -39.78 9.10
C LYS A 2 -15.10 -39.08 8.91
N THR A 3 -14.02 -39.83 8.78
CA THR A 3 -12.67 -39.27 8.58
C THR A 3 -12.53 -38.54 7.25
N LEU A 4 -13.16 -39.06 6.18
CA LEU A 4 -13.19 -38.42 4.86
C LEU A 4 -13.95 -37.09 4.90
N CYS A 5 -15.08 -37.05 5.63
CA CYS A 5 -15.85 -35.82 5.85
C CYS A 5 -15.04 -34.77 6.63
N ILE A 6 -14.27 -35.18 7.64
CA ILE A 6 -13.41 -34.26 8.41
C ILE A 6 -12.32 -33.65 7.52
N PHE A 7 -11.66 -34.48 6.69
CA PHE A 7 -10.66 -33.98 5.74
C PHE A 7 -11.26 -33.02 4.70
N LEU A 8 -12.45 -33.34 4.17
CA LEU A 8 -13.16 -32.46 3.23
C LEU A 8 -13.53 -31.12 3.88
N VAL A 9 -14.02 -31.13 5.12
CA VAL A 9 -14.34 -29.90 5.87
C VAL A 9 -13.09 -29.06 6.12
N LEU A 10 -11.95 -29.67 6.47
CA LEU A 10 -10.69 -28.94 6.68
C LEU A 10 -10.18 -28.28 5.39
N VAL A 11 -10.28 -28.96 4.24
CA VAL A 11 -9.86 -28.39 2.94
C VAL A 11 -10.73 -27.19 2.55
N VAL A 12 -12.04 -27.27 2.78
CA VAL A 12 -12.98 -26.18 2.49
C VAL A 12 -12.72 -24.96 3.39
N VAL A 13 -12.42 -25.18 4.67
CA VAL A 13 -12.07 -24.10 5.62
C VAL A 13 -10.79 -23.37 5.20
N CYS A 14 -9.75 -24.09 4.76
CA CYS A 14 -8.50 -23.46 4.30
C CYS A 14 -8.67 -22.65 3.00
N ALA A 15 -9.58 -23.05 2.10
CA ALA A 15 -9.84 -22.34 0.85
C ALA A 15 -10.66 -21.04 1.03
N ALA A 16 -11.41 -20.94 2.13
CA ALA A 16 -12.23 -19.78 2.46
C ALA A 16 -11.48 -18.68 3.24
N ILE A 17 -10.19 -18.87 3.54
CA ILE A 17 -9.38 -17.83 4.18
C ILE A 17 -9.19 -16.71 3.15
N PRO A 18 -9.66 -15.48 3.42
CA PRO A 18 -9.39 -14.36 2.54
C PRO A 18 -7.88 -14.22 2.43
N LYS A 19 -7.34 -14.45 1.23
CA LYS A 19 -5.95 -14.12 0.94
C LYS A 19 -5.82 -12.62 1.21
N PRO A 20 -4.79 -12.16 1.94
CA PRO A 20 -4.50 -10.74 1.99
C PRO A 20 -4.19 -10.32 0.55
N THR A 21 -5.21 -9.82 -0.15
CA THR A 21 -4.97 -9.06 -1.35
C THR A 21 -4.22 -7.84 -0.85
N HIS A 22 -3.01 -7.61 -1.36
CA HIS A 22 -2.31 -6.33 -1.18
C HIS A 22 -3.06 -5.26 -1.99
N ASP A 23 -4.37 -5.12 -1.75
CA ASP A 23 -5.20 -4.12 -2.40
C ASP A 23 -4.83 -2.80 -1.77
N CYS A 24 -4.03 -2.04 -2.50
CA CYS A 24 -3.66 -0.72 -2.07
C CYS A 24 -4.87 0.21 -2.12
N PRO A 25 -4.94 1.20 -1.22
CA PRO A 25 -5.96 2.23 -1.27
C PRO A 25 -5.99 2.96 -2.62
N ALA A 26 -7.05 3.73 -2.87
CA ALA A 26 -7.16 4.55 -4.07
C ALA A 26 -5.88 5.40 -4.29
N ASN A 27 -5.47 5.51 -5.56
CA ASN A 27 -4.26 6.21 -6.00
C ASN A 27 -2.94 5.68 -5.42
N LYS A 28 -2.95 4.49 -4.80
CA LYS A 28 -1.76 3.76 -4.39
C LYS A 28 -1.61 2.46 -5.17
N GLU A 29 -0.38 1.98 -5.24
CA GLU A 29 0.01 0.71 -5.83
C GLU A 29 1.12 0.06 -5.00
N PHE A 30 1.27 -1.24 -5.14
CA PHE A 30 2.30 -1.95 -4.41
C PHE A 30 3.68 -1.57 -4.95
N GLY A 31 4.49 -0.95 -4.11
CA GLY A 31 5.81 -0.44 -4.45
C GLY A 31 6.95 -1.36 -4.06
N HIS A 32 8.10 -1.14 -4.71
CA HIS A 32 9.37 -1.73 -4.31
C HIS A 32 10.16 -0.78 -3.39
N PHE A 33 11.21 -1.30 -2.77
CA PHE A 33 12.09 -0.56 -1.88
C PHE A 33 12.77 0.64 -2.58
N GLY A 34 13.00 1.74 -1.86
CA GLY A 34 14.06 2.70 -2.20
C GLY A 34 13.65 4.06 -2.77
N ASP A 35 12.37 4.30 -3.07
CA ASP A 35 11.97 5.61 -3.64
C ASP A 35 11.60 6.64 -2.56
N CYS A 36 12.23 7.82 -2.53
CA CYS A 36 11.69 8.94 -1.75
C CYS A 36 10.36 9.38 -2.39
N PRO A 37 9.20 9.26 -1.71
CA PRO A 37 7.94 9.61 -2.33
C PRO A 37 7.84 11.13 -2.51
N PRO A 38 7.34 11.62 -3.66
CA PRO A 38 6.98 13.02 -3.80
C PRO A 38 5.82 13.35 -2.85
N SER A 39 5.72 14.62 -2.45
CA SER A 39 4.66 15.10 -1.58
C SER A 39 4.28 16.54 -1.89
N CYS A 40 3.18 17.02 -1.33
CA CYS A 40 2.74 18.41 -1.43
C CYS A 40 3.67 19.43 -0.74
N LEU A 41 4.69 18.98 -0.01
CA LEU A 41 5.66 19.88 0.60
C LEU A 41 6.47 20.62 -0.48
N LYS A 42 6.36 21.94 -0.49
CA LYS A 42 7.23 22.81 -1.30
C LYS A 42 8.65 22.75 -0.76
N ASN A 43 9.62 22.49 -1.65
CA ASN A 43 11.05 22.37 -1.33
C ASN A 43 11.35 21.31 -0.25
N PRO A 44 11.08 20.02 -0.52
CA PRO A 44 11.41 18.96 0.43
C PRO A 44 12.94 18.86 0.60
N PRO A 45 13.43 18.47 1.79
CA PRO A 45 14.83 18.13 2.00
C PRO A 45 15.32 17.10 0.97
N ASN A 46 16.58 17.23 0.52
CA ASN A 46 17.22 16.29 -0.43
C ASN A 46 17.47 14.87 0.15
N PHE A 47 16.99 14.60 1.36
CA PHE A 47 17.12 13.32 2.03
C PHE A 47 15.77 12.85 2.55
N CYS A 48 15.44 11.58 2.28
CA CYS A 48 14.35 10.89 2.94
C CYS A 48 14.89 9.82 3.87
N THR A 49 14.08 9.41 4.84
CA THR A 49 14.41 8.24 5.65
C THR A 49 14.34 7.00 4.76
N LEU A 50 15.33 6.10 4.90
CA LEU A 50 15.28 4.76 4.31
C LEU A 50 14.21 3.94 5.04
N ARG A 51 12.93 4.28 4.82
CA ARG A 51 11.83 3.38 5.16
C ARG A 51 11.86 2.25 4.14
N LEU A 52 11.67 1.02 4.61
CA LEU A 52 11.29 -0.06 3.71
C LEU A 52 9.96 0.37 3.06
N ASN A 53 10.00 0.89 1.83
CA ASN A 53 8.80 1.21 1.02
C ASN A 53 8.07 -0.04 0.53
N TYR A 54 8.16 -1.11 1.31
CA TYR A 54 7.41 -2.32 1.04
C TYR A 54 5.97 -2.09 1.48
N GLY A 55 5.08 -1.99 0.51
CA GLY A 55 3.68 -1.68 0.73
C GLY A 55 3.14 -0.71 -0.31
N CYS A 56 2.10 0.02 0.05
CA CYS A 56 1.35 0.87 -0.87
C CYS A 56 1.97 2.26 -1.00
N LYS A 57 2.63 2.51 -2.14
CA LYS A 57 3.14 3.84 -2.53
C LYS A 57 2.14 4.57 -3.43
N CYS A 58 2.26 5.90 -3.57
CA CYS A 58 1.47 6.62 -4.56
C CYS A 58 1.80 6.12 -5.97
N LYS A 59 0.76 5.98 -6.80
CA LYS A 59 0.92 5.73 -8.24
C LYS A 59 1.72 6.85 -8.89
N GLU A 60 2.33 6.54 -10.03
CA GLU A 60 2.99 7.56 -10.85
C GLU A 60 2.05 8.73 -11.14
N GLY A 61 2.56 9.97 -11.01
CA GLY A 61 1.79 11.20 -11.16
C GLY A 61 0.99 11.63 -9.93
N TYR A 62 0.96 10.84 -8.84
CA TYR A 62 0.35 11.22 -7.57
C TYR A 62 1.41 11.50 -6.50
N VAL A 63 1.07 12.35 -5.54
CA VAL A 63 1.97 12.79 -4.46
C VAL A 63 1.30 12.62 -3.10
N LEU A 64 2.10 12.39 -2.07
CA LEU A 64 1.61 12.34 -0.69
C LEU A 64 1.09 13.71 -0.27
N THR A 65 -0.10 13.76 0.31
CA THR A 65 -0.65 14.97 0.93
C THR A 65 0.22 15.45 2.10
N LYS A 66 0.78 14.53 2.89
CA LYS A 66 1.66 14.84 4.02
C LYS A 66 3.08 14.30 3.79
N TYR A 67 4.07 15.17 3.91
CA TYR A 67 5.48 14.79 3.76
C TYR A 67 5.89 13.70 4.76
N LYS A 68 6.59 12.67 4.28
CA LYS A 68 7.07 11.49 5.05
C LYS A 68 5.98 10.60 5.66
N ASP A 69 4.70 10.90 5.45
CA ASP A 69 3.59 10.05 5.88
C ASP A 69 3.09 9.20 4.71
N TYR A 70 3.63 7.99 4.59
CA TYR A 70 3.30 7.02 3.53
C TYR A 70 1.86 6.51 3.60
N ASN A 71 1.19 6.68 4.74
CA ASN A 71 -0.22 6.34 4.90
C ASN A 71 -1.15 7.48 4.48
N SER A 72 -0.61 8.69 4.29
CA SER A 72 -1.41 9.82 3.82
C SER A 72 -1.95 9.60 2.42
N ASP A 73 -3.04 10.29 2.09
CA ASP A 73 -3.69 10.19 0.79
C ASP A 73 -2.76 10.62 -0.33
N CYS A 74 -2.97 10.01 -1.51
CA CYS A 74 -2.27 10.33 -2.74
C CYS A 74 -3.20 11.15 -3.63
N VAL A 75 -2.79 12.39 -3.91
CA VAL A 75 -3.54 13.35 -4.74
C VAL A 75 -2.69 13.75 -5.96
N LYS A 76 -3.32 14.36 -6.96
CA LYS A 76 -2.53 14.98 -8.03
C LYS A 76 -1.82 16.22 -7.49
N PRO A 77 -0.66 16.61 -8.05
CA PRO A 77 0.05 17.81 -7.62
C PRO A 77 -0.81 19.08 -7.63
N GLU A 78 -1.72 19.22 -8.60
CA GLU A 78 -2.66 20.35 -8.69
C GLU A 78 -3.71 20.40 -7.57
N ASP A 79 -3.97 19.26 -6.90
CA ASP A 79 -4.94 19.13 -5.81
C ASP A 79 -4.28 19.22 -4.42
N CYS A 80 -3.01 19.62 -4.36
CA CYS A 80 -2.32 19.79 -3.08
C CYS A 80 -3.00 20.86 -2.23
N PRO A 81 -3.27 20.59 -0.93
CA PRO A 81 -3.84 21.57 -0.02
C PRO A 81 -2.92 22.79 0.06
N GLN A 82 -3.50 23.99 -0.01
CA GLN A 82 -2.77 25.26 0.09
C GLN A 82 -2.30 25.56 1.51
#